data_AF-A0A1G9WZ68-F1
#
_entry.id   AF-A0A1G9WZ68-F1
#
_cell.length_a   1.000
_cell.length_b   1.000
_cell.length_c   1.000
_cell.angle_alpha   90.00
_cell.angle_beta   90.00
_cell.angle_gamma   90.00
#
_symmetry.space_group_name_H-M   'P 1'
#
loop_
_entity.id
_entity.type
_entity.pdbx_description
1 polymer ?
#
loop_
_entity_poly.entity_id
_entity_poly.type
_entity_poly.pdbx_seq_one_letter_code
_entity_poly.pdbx_strand_id
1 'polypeptide(L)'
;MNPVTSLALGRIAVGVASLAKPELVASTMGQAPSPLLTQWFGSREVALGTLTLIASGSARRNLVLVGMAVDGADAATAYAGIQAGQIPKQIGFGLVGVASFAVVSGLLGLRVKKSKKKLAAA
;
A
#
# COMPACT_ATOMS: atom_id res chain seq x y z
N MET A 1 -5.90 -15.08 -8.83
CA MET A 1 -4.73 -15.13 -7.92
C MET A 1 -5.18 -14.92 -6.47
N ASN A 2 -4.40 -15.35 -5.48
CA ASN A 2 -4.68 -15.05 -4.07
C ASN A 2 -4.62 -13.51 -3.85
N PRO A 3 -5.64 -12.87 -3.24
CA PRO A 3 -5.66 -11.42 -3.04
C PRO A 3 -4.44 -10.86 -2.31
N VAL A 4 -3.87 -11.60 -1.34
CA VAL A 4 -2.65 -11.20 -0.64
C VAL A 4 -1.43 -11.24 -1.55
N THR A 5 -1.38 -12.21 -2.48
CA THR A 5 -0.32 -12.26 -3.50
C THR A 5 -0.46 -11.09 -4.47
N SER A 6 -1.67 -10.79 -4.94
CA SER A 6 -1.92 -9.64 -5.82
C SER A 6 -1.56 -8.32 -5.15
N LEU A 7 -1.92 -8.14 -3.86
CA LEU A 7 -1.51 -6.97 -3.09
C LEU A 7 0.02 -6.84 -2.99
N ALA A 8 0.71 -7.93 -2.63
CA ALA A 8 2.16 -7.92 -2.48
C ALA A 8 2.89 -7.62 -3.80
N LEU A 9 2.43 -8.21 -4.91
CA LEU A 9 2.98 -7.91 -6.24
C LEU A 9 2.69 -6.47 -6.67
N GLY A 10 1.50 -5.94 -6.37
CA GLY A 10 1.16 -4.54 -6.62
C GLY A 10 2.11 -3.58 -5.88
N ARG A 11 2.39 -3.86 -4.60
CA ARG A 11 3.37 -3.10 -3.80
C ARG A 11 4.75 -3.13 -4.42
N ILE A 12 5.24 -4.31 -4.82
CA ILE A 12 6.56 -4.44 -5.45
C ILE A 12 6.59 -3.66 -6.78
N ALA A 13 5.56 -3.77 -7.60
CA ALA A 13 5.50 -3.09 -8.89
C ALA A 13 5.54 -1.56 -8.72
N VAL A 14 4.74 -1.00 -7.81
CA VAL A 14 4.76 0.43 -7.48
C VAL A 14 6.12 0.83 -6.88
N GLY A 15 6.64 0.00 -5.97
CA GLY A 15 7.99 0.05 -5.39
C GLY A 15 9.09 0.27 -6.41
N VAL A 16 9.21 -0.67 -7.34
CA VAL A 16 10.21 -0.67 -8.39
C VAL A 16 10.00 0.51 -9.34
N ALA A 17 8.75 0.80 -9.72
CA ALA A 17 8.44 1.94 -10.57
C ALA A 17 8.86 3.27 -9.93
N SER A 18 8.63 3.42 -8.62
CA SER A 18 8.97 4.64 -7.88
C SER A 18 10.48 4.84 -7.75
N LEU A 19 11.25 3.75 -7.63
CA LEU A 19 12.71 3.80 -7.60
C LEU A 19 13.35 4.00 -8.98
N ALA A 20 12.81 3.35 -10.02
CA ALA A 20 13.39 3.36 -11.36
C ALA A 20 12.94 4.56 -12.21
N LYS A 21 11.71 5.05 -11.99
CA LYS A 21 11.09 6.15 -12.73
C LYS A 21 10.26 7.05 -11.79
N PRO A 22 10.92 7.76 -10.86
CA PRO A 22 10.22 8.59 -9.87
C PRO A 22 9.34 9.68 -10.51
N GLU A 23 9.72 10.22 -11.66
CA GLU A 23 8.96 11.24 -12.40
C GLU A 23 7.64 10.68 -12.92
N LEU A 24 7.63 9.44 -13.41
CA LEU A 24 6.43 8.76 -13.88
C LEU A 24 5.45 8.55 -12.72
N VAL A 25 5.93 8.04 -11.59
CA VAL A 25 5.06 7.81 -10.43
C VAL A 25 4.53 9.15 -9.89
N ALA A 26 5.39 10.16 -9.78
CA ALA A 26 4.97 11.49 -9.32
C ALA A 26 3.90 12.10 -10.23
N SER A 27 4.10 12.08 -11.55
CA SER A 27 3.12 12.60 -12.51
C SER A 27 1.77 11.87 -12.45
N THR A 28 1.74 10.54 -12.31
CA THR A 28 0.48 9.79 -12.14
C THR A 28 -0.28 10.14 -10.86
N MET A 29 0.44 10.65 -9.85
CA MET A 29 -0.13 11.13 -8.59
C MET A 29 -0.38 12.65 -8.60
N GLY A 30 -0.18 13.33 -9.72
CA GLY A 30 -0.31 14.78 -9.84
C GLY A 30 0.72 15.56 -9.02
N GLN A 31 1.87 14.96 -8.73
CA GLN A 31 2.93 15.53 -7.89
C GLN A 31 4.21 15.81 -8.68
N ALA A 32 5.00 16.74 -8.15
CA ALA A 32 6.41 16.83 -8.52
C ALA A 32 7.18 15.65 -7.91
N PRO A 33 8.18 15.10 -8.61
CA PRO A 33 9.06 14.08 -8.05
C PRO A 33 9.76 14.65 -6.82
N SER A 34 9.78 13.87 -5.73
CA SER A 34 10.50 14.23 -4.52
C SER A 34 11.11 12.98 -3.89
N PRO A 35 12.27 13.10 -3.23
CA PRO A 35 12.86 11.98 -2.49
C PRO A 35 11.91 11.38 -1.45
N LEU A 36 11.05 12.21 -0.84
CA LEU A 36 10.04 11.75 0.11
C LEU A 36 8.96 10.89 -0.55
N LEU A 37 8.49 11.26 -1.75
CA LEU A 37 7.52 10.46 -2.49
C LEU A 37 8.11 9.10 -2.91
N THR A 38 9.36 9.10 -3.36
CA THR A 38 10.10 7.87 -3.66
C THR A 38 10.35 7.02 -2.41
N GLN A 39 10.54 7.63 -1.25
CA GLN A 39 10.67 6.89 0.00
C GLN A 39 9.34 6.22 0.41
N TRP A 40 8.21 6.91 0.25
CA TRP A 40 6.89 6.37 0.59
C TRP A 40 6.50 5.19 -0.30
N PHE A 41 6.71 5.31 -1.61
CA PHE A 41 6.25 4.33 -2.59
C PHE A 41 7.34 3.43 -3.16
N GLY A 42 8.60 3.60 -2.75
CA GLY A 42 9.76 2.88 -3.31
C GLY A 42 10.20 1.70 -2.45
N SER A 43 11.36 1.83 -1.79
CA SER A 43 12.02 0.72 -1.07
C SER A 43 11.14 0.08 0.00
N ARG A 44 10.30 0.88 0.67
CA ARG A 44 9.33 0.40 1.67
C ARG A 44 8.34 -0.61 1.07
N GLU A 45 7.76 -0.29 -0.07
CA GLU A 45 6.76 -1.12 -0.74
C GLU A 45 7.39 -2.38 -1.34
N VAL A 46 8.61 -2.27 -1.88
CA VAL A 46 9.40 -3.44 -2.29
C VAL A 46 9.67 -4.38 -1.12
N ALA A 47 10.10 -3.84 0.03
CA ALA A 47 10.41 -4.64 1.20
C ALA A 47 9.16 -5.33 1.77
N LEU A 48 8.07 -4.59 2.02
CA LEU A 48 6.83 -5.14 2.55
C LEU A 48 6.21 -6.19 1.61
N GLY A 49 6.19 -5.92 0.31
CA GLY A 49 5.68 -6.86 -0.69
C GLY A 49 6.53 -8.14 -0.75
N THR A 50 7.86 -8.01 -0.83
CA THR A 50 8.76 -9.16 -0.90
C THR A 50 8.67 -10.03 0.35
N LEU A 51 8.72 -9.42 1.54
CA LEU A 51 8.57 -10.12 2.81
C LEU A 51 7.21 -10.84 2.89
N THR A 52 6.14 -10.21 2.39
CA THR A 52 4.79 -10.82 2.37
C THR A 52 4.72 -12.04 1.43
N LEU A 53 5.49 -12.06 0.33
CA LEU A 53 5.52 -13.18 -0.60
C LEU A 53 6.28 -14.38 -0.05
N ILE A 54 7.41 -14.16 0.63
CA ILE A 54 8.25 -15.24 1.17
C ILE A 54 7.74 -15.77 2.52
N ALA A 55 7.00 -14.96 3.27
CA ALA A 55 6.43 -15.36 4.55
C ALA A 55 5.26 -16.36 4.38
N SER A 56 4.99 -17.13 5.43
CA SER A 56 3.86 -18.06 5.49
C SER A 56 3.07 -17.91 6.80
N GLY A 57 1.98 -18.66 6.95
CA GLY A 57 1.23 -18.75 8.20
C GLY A 57 0.75 -17.41 8.79
N SER A 58 1.04 -17.21 10.08
CA SER A 58 0.75 -15.99 10.85
C SER A 58 1.67 -14.84 10.48
N ALA A 59 2.95 -15.10 10.18
CA ALA A 59 3.91 -14.07 9.76
C ALA A 59 3.43 -13.33 8.51
N ARG A 60 2.97 -14.06 7.50
CA ARG A 60 2.38 -13.46 6.28
C ARG A 60 1.15 -12.61 6.58
N ARG A 61 0.29 -13.06 7.51
CA ARG A 61 -0.88 -12.29 7.93
C ARG A 61 -0.48 -11.00 8.64
N ASN A 62 0.50 -11.07 9.53
CA ASN A 62 0.98 -9.91 10.28
C ASN A 62 1.64 -8.89 9.35
N LEU A 63 2.39 -9.34 8.33
CA LEU A 63 2.96 -8.43 7.33
C LEU A 63 1.89 -7.68 6.53
N VAL A 64 0.77 -8.34 6.20
CA VAL A 64 -0.37 -7.64 5.58
C VAL A 64 -0.97 -6.59 6.54
N LEU A 65 -1.14 -6.93 7.81
CA LEU A 65 -1.66 -6.00 8.82
C LEU A 65 -0.72 -4.81 9.04
N VAL A 66 0.59 -5.06 9.11
CA VAL A 66 1.62 -4.01 9.20
C VAL A 66 1.53 -3.13 7.96
N GLY A 67 1.52 -3.70 6.77
CA GLY A 67 1.40 -2.95 5.53
C GLY A 67 0.15 -2.07 5.50
N MET A 68 -1.00 -2.58 5.96
CA MET A 68 -2.23 -1.78 6.10
C MET A 68 -2.08 -0.65 7.11
N ALA A 69 -1.38 -0.87 8.23
CA ALA A 69 -1.15 0.17 9.23
C ALA A 69 -0.28 1.29 8.67
N VAL A 70 0.76 0.97 7.89
CA VAL A 70 1.60 1.99 7.28
C VAL A 70 0.86 2.76 6.18
N ASP A 71 0.10 2.08 5.31
CA ASP A 71 -0.75 2.76 4.32
C ASP A 71 -1.79 3.66 4.99
N GLY A 72 -2.39 3.20 6.09
CA GLY A 72 -3.33 4.00 6.89
C GLY A 72 -2.68 5.24 7.49
N ALA A 73 -1.45 5.14 7.98
CA ALA A 73 -0.67 6.27 8.49
C ALA A 73 -0.34 7.28 7.38
N ASP A 74 -0.01 6.82 6.17
CA ASP A 74 0.24 7.69 5.02
C ASP A 74 -1.03 8.44 4.62
N ALA A 75 -2.17 7.75 4.56
CA ALA A 75 -3.47 8.35 4.26
C ALA A 75 -3.84 9.41 5.29
N ALA A 76 -3.67 9.12 6.59
CA ALA A 76 -3.93 10.06 7.67
C ALA A 76 -3.01 11.29 7.59
N THR A 77 -1.72 11.08 7.29
CA THR A 77 -0.73 12.15 7.17
C THR A 77 -1.03 13.05 5.98
N ALA A 78 -1.33 12.45 4.81
CA ALA A 78 -1.73 13.20 3.62
C ALA A 78 -3.02 14.01 3.87
N TYR A 79 -4.01 13.40 4.52
CA TYR A 79 -5.24 14.09 4.89
C TYR A 79 -5.00 15.25 5.86
N ALA A 80 -4.17 15.06 6.90
CA ALA A 80 -3.79 16.14 7.80
C ALA A 80 -3.08 17.29 7.06
N GLY A 81 -2.19 16.98 6.12
CA GLY A 81 -1.53 17.97 5.26
C GLY A 81 -2.49 18.75 4.36
N ILE A 82 -3.56 18.11 3.86
CA ILE A 82 -4.65 18.79 3.15
C ILE A 82 -5.37 19.78 4.07
N GLN A 83 -5.74 19.33 5.28
CA GLN A 83 -6.48 20.15 6.25
C GLN A 83 -5.65 21.35 6.72
N ALA A 84 -4.33 21.19 6.83
CA ALA A 84 -3.39 22.25 7.17
C ALA A 84 -3.05 23.20 5.99
N GLY A 85 -3.57 22.93 4.78
CA GLY A 85 -3.26 23.71 3.57
C GLY A 85 -1.83 23.53 3.05
N GLN A 86 -1.10 22.54 3.56
CA GLN A 86 0.27 22.22 3.16
C GLN A 86 0.34 21.41 1.86
N ILE A 87 -0.77 20.72 1.53
CA ILE A 87 -0.90 19.92 0.32
C ILE A 87 -2.14 20.39 -0.45
N PRO A 88 -2.03 20.72 -1.76
CA PRO A 88 -3.19 21.04 -2.58
C PRO A 88 -4.22 19.89 -2.56
N LYS A 89 -5.50 20.22 -2.39
CA LYS A 89 -6.60 19.24 -2.21
C LYS A 89 -6.64 18.19 -3.32
N GLN A 90 -6.50 18.63 -4.57
CA GLN A 90 -6.53 17.79 -5.77
C GLN A 90 -5.47 16.69 -5.72
N ILE A 91 -4.28 17.04 -5.22
CA ILE A 91 -3.12 16.17 -5.12
C ILE A 91 -3.27 15.26 -3.89
N GLY A 92 -3.58 15.85 -2.74
CA GLY A 92 -3.67 15.13 -1.47
C GLY A 92 -4.75 14.05 -1.47
N PHE A 93 -5.92 14.30 -2.08
CA PHE A 93 -6.97 13.27 -2.15
C PHE A 93 -6.57 12.07 -3.04
N GLY A 94 -5.74 12.27 -4.06
CA GLY A 94 -5.18 11.18 -4.86
C GLY A 94 -4.31 10.25 -4.02
N LEU A 95 -3.42 10.82 -3.21
CA LEU A 95 -2.59 10.08 -2.26
C LEU A 95 -3.42 9.30 -1.22
N VAL A 96 -4.40 9.98 -0.60
CA VAL A 96 -5.33 9.36 0.35
C VAL A 96 -6.08 8.21 -0.30
N GLY A 97 -6.51 8.38 -1.56
CA GLY A 97 -7.22 7.36 -2.32
C GLY A 97 -6.39 6.10 -2.55
N VAL A 98 -5.16 6.24 -3.03
CA VAL A 98 -4.25 5.09 -3.28
C VAL A 98 -3.96 4.34 -1.98
N ALA A 99 -3.61 5.06 -0.92
CA ALA A 99 -3.31 4.46 0.37
C ALA A 99 -4.53 3.75 0.98
N SER A 100 -5.70 4.39 0.95
CA SER A 100 -6.95 3.79 1.43
C SER A 100 -7.35 2.55 0.63
N PHE A 101 -7.14 2.56 -0.69
CA PHE A 101 -7.41 1.41 -1.55
C PHE A 101 -6.54 0.20 -1.17
N ALA A 102 -5.28 0.42 -0.83
CA ALA A 102 -4.38 -0.64 -0.39
C ALA A 102 -4.81 -1.23 0.97
N VAL A 103 -5.27 -0.40 1.92
CA VAL A 103 -5.86 -0.84 3.19
C VAL A 103 -7.09 -1.73 2.95
N VAL A 104 -8.02 -1.29 2.10
CA VAL A 104 -9.24 -2.05 1.76
C VAL A 104 -8.87 -3.38 1.09
N SER A 105 -7.90 -3.38 0.18
CA SER A 105 -7.42 -4.59 -0.49
C SER A 105 -6.81 -5.59 0.50
N GLY A 106 -6.05 -5.11 1.48
CA GLY A 106 -5.53 -5.91 2.59
C GLY A 106 -6.65 -6.55 3.44
N LEU A 107 -7.65 -5.75 3.83
CA LEU A 107 -8.82 -6.23 4.58
C LEU A 107 -9.57 -7.34 3.83
N LEU A 108 -9.85 -7.13 2.54
CA LEU A 108 -10.54 -8.11 1.70
C LEU A 108 -9.71 -9.40 1.58
N GLY A 109 -8.40 -9.28 1.37
CA GLY A 109 -7.52 -10.45 1.29
C GLY A 109 -7.48 -11.27 2.58
N LEU A 110 -7.52 -10.62 3.73
CA LEU A 110 -7.60 -11.31 5.03
C LEU A 110 -8.97 -11.95 5.28
N ARG A 111 -10.07 -11.29 4.87
CA ARG A 111 -11.44 -11.81 5.01
C ARG A 111 -11.67 -13.07 4.18
N VAL A 112 -11.24 -13.09 2.92
CA VAL A 112 -11.37 -14.27 2.02
C VAL A 112 -10.67 -15.50 2.62
N LYS A 113 -9.49 -15.32 3.22
CA LYS A 113 -8.77 -16.43 3.89
C LYS A 113 -9.51 -16.98 5.11
N LYS A 114 -10.17 -16.11 5.89
CA LYS A 114 -10.96 -16.52 7.06
C LYS A 114 -12.18 -17.36 6.65
N SER A 115 -12.89 -16.97 5.59
CA SER A 115 -14.06 -17.71 5.10
C SER A 115 -13.70 -19.11 4.58
N LYS A 116 -12.60 -19.26 3.83
CA LYS A 116 -12.15 -20.59 3.37
C LYS A 116 -11.77 -21.52 4.53
N LYS A 117 -11.13 -21.00 5.59
CA LYS A 117 -10.80 -21.78 6.77
C LYS A 117 -12.05 -22.27 7.52
N LYS A 118 -13.12 -21.47 7.55
CA LYS A 118 -14.39 -21.85 8.19
C LYS A 118 -15.13 -22.94 7.41
N LEU A 119 -15.12 -22.87 6.07
CA LEU A 119 -15.78 -23.86 5.21
C LEU A 119 -15.10 -25.25 5.26
N ALA A 120 -13.77 -25.29 5.41
CA ALA A 120 -13.01 -26.55 5.49
C ALA A 120 -13.07 -27.22 6.89
N ALA A 121 -13.71 -26.59 7.87
CA ALA A 121 -13.85 -27.08 9.24
C ALA A 121 -15.31 -27.44 9.59
N ALA A 122 -16.22 -27.37 8.60
CA ALA A 122 -17.61 -27.78 8.68
C ALA A 122 -17.81 -29.02 7.81
#